data_AF-A0A9D1Q851-F1
#
_entry.id   AF-A0A9D1Q851-F1
#
_cell.length_a   1.000
_cell.length_b   1.000
_cell.length_c   1.000
_cell.angle_alpha   90.00
_cell.angle_beta   90.00
_cell.angle_gamma   90.00
#
_symmetry.space_group_name_H-M   'P 1'
#
loop_
_entity.id
_entity.type
_entity.pdbx_description
1 polymer ?
#
loop_
_entity_poly.entity_id
_entity_poly.type
_entity_poly.pdbx_seq_one_letter_code
_entity_poly.pdbx_strand_id
1 'polypeptide(L)' 'MAKRRLYSFILSVVIPYFGIFSGIYFFRYSEKMVFGFPILYFWLFMWFFLTTICLSLAWFLFDRDDKTVAAKEE' A
#
# COMPACT_ATOMS: atom_id res chain seq x y z
N MET A 1 -5.86 -4.00 -21.99
CA MET A 1 -5.72 -5.05 -20.95
C MET A 1 -4.46 -4.86 -20.10
N ALA A 2 -3.25 -4.67 -20.65
CA ALA A 2 -2.03 -4.40 -19.87
C ALA A 2 -2.06 -3.12 -19.01
N LYS A 3 -2.77 -2.07 -19.46
CA LYS A 3 -2.83 -0.77 -18.78
C LYS A 3 -3.37 -0.85 -17.36
N ARG A 4 -4.39 -1.69 -17.10
CA ARG A 4 -4.99 -1.86 -15.76
C ARG A 4 -4.10 -2.64 -14.80
N ARG A 5 -3.37 -3.64 -15.28
CA ARG A 5 -2.34 -4.36 -14.51
C ARG A 5 -1.21 -3.43 -14.08
N LEU A 6 -0.77 -2.56 -14.99
CA LEU A 6 0.24 -1.55 -14.70
C LEU A 6 -0.24 -0.57 -13.62
N TYR A 7 -1.50 -0.15 -13.64
CA TYR A 7 -2.07 0.73 -12.61
C TYR A 7 -2.07 0.11 -11.20
N SER A 8 -2.41 -1.17 -11.05
CA SER A 8 -2.35 -1.83 -9.74
C SER A 8 -0.91 -1.94 -9.22
N PHE A 9 0.03 -2.28 -10.10
CA PHE A 9 1.45 -2.37 -9.75
C PHE A 9 2.03 -1.00 -9.38
N ILE A 10 1.63 0.04 -10.12
CA ILE A 10 1.98 1.42 -9.80
C ILE A 10 1.39 1.82 -8.46
N LEU A 11 0.10 1.56 -8.20
CA LEU A 11 -0.52 1.83 -6.89
C LEU A 11 0.25 1.16 -5.76
N SER A 12 0.67 -0.10 -5.94
CA SER A 12 1.40 -0.84 -4.92
C SER A 12 2.83 -0.40 -4.66
N VAL A 13 3.46 0.34 -5.58
CA VAL A 13 4.80 0.91 -5.41
C VAL A 13 4.72 2.37 -5.00
N VAL A 14 3.79 3.10 -5.59
CA VAL A 14 3.53 4.52 -5.34
C VAL A 14 3.02 4.72 -3.93
N ILE A 15 2.10 3.87 -3.44
CA ILE A 15 1.65 3.92 -2.04
C ILE A 15 2.83 3.86 -1.07
N PRO A 16 3.67 2.78 -1.03
CA PRO A 16 4.82 2.65 -0.13
C PRO A 16 5.75 3.87 -0.18
N TYR A 17 5.99 4.39 -1.39
CA TYR A 17 6.82 5.57 -1.58
C TYR A 17 6.21 6.82 -0.91
N PHE A 18 4.93 7.09 -1.17
CA PHE A 18 4.25 8.27 -0.64
C PHE A 18 4.07 8.27 0.87
N GLY A 19 3.98 7.12 1.55
CA GLY A 19 3.89 7.15 3.02
C GLY A 19 5.19 7.27 3.73
N ILE A 20 6.28 6.70 3.20
CA ILE A 20 7.62 6.97 3.74
C ILE A 20 7.87 8.48 3.64
N PHE A 21 7.60 9.06 2.45
CA PHE A 21 7.73 10.51 2.24
C PHE A 21 6.78 11.34 3.10
N SER A 22 5.51 10.93 3.24
CA SER A 22 4.55 11.65 4.10
C SER A 22 4.99 11.61 5.57
N GLY A 23 5.50 10.48 6.06
CA GLY A 23 6.03 10.38 7.41
C GLY A 23 7.19 11.35 7.63
N ILE A 24 8.17 11.36 6.72
CA ILE A 24 9.30 12.29 6.81
C ILE A 24 8.83 13.75 6.68
N TYR A 25 7.94 14.04 5.74
CA TYR A 25 7.45 15.40 5.46
C TYR A 25 6.62 15.99 6.61
N PHE A 26 5.76 15.18 7.24
CA PHE A 26 4.93 15.59 8.37
C PHE A 26 5.69 15.62 9.69
N PHE A 27 6.61 14.66 9.92
CA PHE A 27 7.29 14.53 11.22
C PHE A 27 8.65 15.21 11.31
N ARG A 28 9.21 15.76 10.22
CA ARG A 28 10.51 16.49 10.24
C ARG A 28 10.63 17.62 11.27
N TYR A 29 9.52 18.20 11.72
CA TYR A 29 9.49 19.27 12.72
C TYR A 29 8.73 18.87 14.00
N SER A 30 8.24 17.63 14.08
CA SER A 30 7.31 17.24 15.11
C SER A 30 8.04 16.47 16.21
N GLU A 31 8.41 17.17 17.29
CA GLU A 31 8.88 16.58 18.55
C GLU A 31 7.73 15.98 19.38
N LYS A 32 6.56 15.78 18.76
CA LYS A 32 5.36 15.26 19.41
C LYS A 32 5.62 13.82 19.85
N MET A 33 5.71 13.62 21.16
CA MET A 33 5.74 12.29 21.77
C MET A 33 4.30 11.85 22.04
N VAL A 34 3.89 10.71 21.48
CA VAL A 34 2.60 10.07 21.78
C VAL A 34 2.89 8.98 22.80
N PHE A 35 2.27 9.08 23.99
CA PHE A 35 2.45 8.10 25.07
C PHE A 35 3.91 7.93 25.54
N GLY A 36 4.78 8.92 25.31
CA GLY A 36 6.21 8.84 25.63
C GLY A 36 7.07 8.23 24.52
N PHE A 37 6.47 7.85 23.38
CA PHE A 37 7.18 7.34 22.21
C PHE A 37 7.10 8.33 21.03
N PRO A 38 8.12 8.37 20.15
CA PRO A 38 8.08 9.15 18.93
C PRO A 38 6.86 8.80 18.07
N ILE A 39 6.08 9.82 17.68
CA ILE A 39 4.89 9.68 16.84
C ILE A 39 5.17 9.01 15.47
N LEU A 40 6.43 9.01 15.05
CA LEU A 40 6.94 8.34 13.87
C LEU A 40 6.67 6.83 13.90
N TYR A 41 6.68 6.20 15.08
CA TYR A 41 6.33 4.78 15.23
C TYR A 41 4.85 4.52 14.96
N PHE A 42 3.97 5.42 15.38
CA PHE A 42 2.53 5.32 15.12
C PHE A 42 2.24 5.38 13.62
N TRP A 43 2.96 6.25 12.91
CA TRP A 43 2.90 6.35 11.45
C TRP A 43 3.35 5.07 10.76
N LEU A 44 4.48 4.49 11.17
CA LEU A 44 4.94 3.20 10.65
C LEU A 44 3.95 2.08 10.91
N PHE A 45 3.27 2.09 12.06
CA PHE A 45 2.22 1.12 12.38
C PHE A 45 1.01 1.25 11.44
N MET A 46 0.61 2.49 11.15
CA MET A 46 -0.42 2.78 10.15
C MET A 46 0.02 2.32 8.76
N TRP A 47 1.32 2.40 8.47
CA TRP A 47 1.90 1.90 7.23
C TRP A 47 1.74 0.40 7.05
N PHE A 48 1.84 -0.38 8.13
CA PHE A 48 1.62 -1.81 8.13
C PHE A 48 0.23 -2.20 7.61
N PHE A 49 -0.81 -1.52 8.10
CA PHE A 49 -2.17 -1.72 7.62
C PHE A 49 -2.32 -1.35 6.14
N LEU A 50 -1.69 -0.26 5.71
CA LEU A 50 -1.76 0.17 4.32
C LEU A 50 -1.03 -0.80 3.38
N THR A 51 0.10 -1.36 3.78
CA THR A 51 0.78 -2.43 3.04
C THR A 51 -0.07 -3.70 2.96
N THR A 52 -0.77 -4.08 4.04
CA THR A 52 -1.71 -5.21 4.03
C THR A 52 -2.86 -4.97 3.06
N ILE A 53 -3.48 -3.78 3.09
CA ILE A 53 -4.54 -3.40 2.14
C ILE A 53 -4.00 -3.40 0.71
N CYS A 54 -2.78 -2.91 0.50
CA CYS A 54 -2.12 -2.93 -0.79
C CYS A 54 -1.93 -4.36 -1.33
N LEU A 55 -1.45 -5.28 -0.48
CA LEU A 55 -1.27 -6.69 -0.83
C LEU A 55 -2.63 -7.37 -1.08
N SER A 56 -3.62 -7.06 -0.26
CA SER A 56 -4.98 -7.58 -0.40
C SER A 56 -5.65 -7.07 -1.67
N LEU A 57 -5.45 -5.81 -2.04
CA LEU A 57 -5.94 -5.25 -3.30
C LEU A 57 -5.21 -5.87 -4.49
N ALA A 58 -3.89 -6.07 -4.40
CA ALA A 58 -3.14 -6.78 -5.43
C ALA A 58 -3.74 -8.17 -5.65
N TRP A 59 -3.97 -8.94 -4.58
CA TRP A 59 -4.64 -10.24 -4.64
C TRP A 59 -6.06 -10.15 -5.20
N PHE A 60 -6.90 -9.22 -4.72
CA PHE A 60 -8.29 -9.11 -5.18
C PHE A 60 -8.40 -8.73 -6.68
N LEU A 61 -7.42 -8.00 -7.21
CA LEU A 61 -7.34 -7.68 -8.63
C LEU A 61 -6.69 -8.80 -9.47
N PHE A 62 -5.75 -9.56 -8.92
CA PHE A 62 -5.06 -10.67 -9.62
C PHE A 62 -5.86 -11.98 -9.59
N ASP A 63 -6.57 -12.28 -8.50
CA ASP A 63 -7.44 -13.46 -8.36
C ASP A 63 -8.62 -13.44 -9.35
N ARG A 64 -9.02 -12.25 -9.80
CA ARG A 64 -9.99 -12.11 -10.91
C ARG A 64 -9.42 -12.45 -12.28
N ASP A 65 -8.09 -12.46 -12.46
CA ASP A 65 -7.46 -12.96 -13.69
C ASP A 65 -7.47 -14.51 -13.73
N ASP A 66 -7.38 -15.22 -12.60
CA ASP A 66 -7.47 -16.69 -12.59
C ASP A 66 -8.86 -17.19 -13.05
N LYS A 67 -9.94 -16.47 -12.69
CA LYS A 67 -11.31 -16.81 -13.13
C LYS A 67 -11.58 -16.53 -14.60
N THR A 68 -10.79 -15.69 -15.27
CA THR A 68 -10.97 -15.36 -16.69
C THR A 68 -10.05 -16.17 -17.62
N VAL A 69 -8.99 -16.79 -17.09
CA VAL A 69 -8.18 -17.77 -17.82
C VAL A 69 -8.83 -19.16 -17.78
N ALA A 70 -9.40 -19.59 -16.65
CA ALA A 70 -10.08 -20.87 -16.53
C ALA A 70 -11.39 -20.98 -17.35
N ALA A 71 -12.09 -19.87 -17.61
CA ALA A 71 -13.33 -19.85 -18.41
C ALA A 71 -13.09 -19.76 -19.93
N LYS A 72 -11.84 -19.87 -20.39
CA LYS A 72 -11.46 -19.80 -21.80
C LYS A 72 -10.90 -21.11 -22.35
N GLU A 73 -10.88 -22.16 -21.53
CA GLU A 73 -10.50 -23.53 -21.90
C GLU A 73 -11.68 -24.52 -21.95
N GLU A 74 -12.92 -24.06 -21.71
CA GLU A 74 -14.17 -24.84 -21.93
C GLU A 74 -14.98 -24.31 -23.12
#